data_AF-X1VZ92-F1
#
_entry.id   AF-X1VZ92-F1
#
_cell.length_a   1.000
_cell.length_b   1.000
_cell.length_c   1.000
_cell.angle_alpha   90.00
_cell.angle_beta   90.00
_cell.angle_gamma   90.00
#
_symmetry.space_group_name_H-M   'P 1'
#
loop_
_entity.id
_entity.type
_entity.pdbx_description
1 polymer ?
#
loop_
_entity_poly.entity_id
_entity_poly.type
_entity_poly.pdbx_seq_one_letter_code
_entity_poly.pdbx_strand_id
1 'polypeptide(L)'
;RLNSPLKFSDRVKHWMTLNEPQVFIGLGHQSGLFPPGYQLRFAEVLTATHNVLLAHGKAVQTIRAHSKTKCQVGLAPVGIVSIPA
;
A
#
# COMPACT_ATOMS: atom_id res chain seq x y z
N ARG A 1 1.02 -20.85 -7.24
CA ARG A 1 -0.38 -20.76 -7.74
C ARG A 1 -0.66 -19.31 -8.17
N LEU A 2 -0.32 -18.93 -9.41
CA LEU A 2 -0.70 -17.62 -9.99
C LEU A 2 -1.58 -17.78 -11.24
N ASN A 3 -1.87 -19.01 -11.69
CA ASN A 3 -2.58 -19.24 -12.95
C ASN A 3 -4.12 -19.17 -12.82
N SER A 4 -4.65 -18.80 -11.66
CA SER A 4 -6.10 -18.73 -11.43
C SER A 4 -6.56 -17.27 -11.34
N PRO A 5 -7.73 -16.92 -11.89
CA PRO A 5 -8.27 -15.57 -11.79
C PRO A 5 -8.46 -15.13 -10.34
N LEU A 6 -8.33 -13.83 -10.10
CA LEU A 6 -8.45 -13.23 -8.77
C LEU A 6 -9.86 -13.50 -8.21
N LYS A 7 -9.93 -14.12 -7.02
CA LYS A 7 -11.13 -14.75 -6.47
C LYS A 7 -12.39 -13.87 -6.49
N PHE A 8 -12.26 -12.57 -6.23
CA PHE A 8 -13.38 -11.63 -6.11
C PHE A 8 -13.53 -10.67 -7.30
N SER A 9 -12.73 -10.83 -8.35
CA SER A 9 -12.72 -9.92 -9.51
C SER A 9 -13.95 -10.04 -10.42
N ASP A 10 -14.86 -10.98 -10.15
CA ASP A 10 -16.21 -11.02 -10.72
C ASP A 10 -17.11 -9.89 -10.19
N ARG A 11 -16.85 -9.39 -8.97
CA ARG A 11 -17.69 -8.37 -8.32
C ARG A 11 -16.93 -7.11 -7.91
N VAL A 12 -15.66 -7.23 -7.52
CA VAL A 12 -14.84 -6.10 -7.08
C VAL A 12 -14.12 -5.48 -8.27
N LYS A 13 -14.48 -4.23 -8.58
CA LYS A 13 -13.90 -3.45 -9.69
C LYS A 13 -12.90 -2.38 -9.24
N HIS A 14 -12.95 -1.97 -7.98
CA HIS A 14 -12.08 -0.95 -7.42
C HIS A 14 -11.25 -1.57 -6.29
N TRP A 15 -9.93 -1.48 -6.43
CA TRP A 15 -8.98 -2.13 -5.53
C TRP A 15 -8.06 -1.11 -4.90
N MET A 16 -7.89 -1.21 -3.59
CA MET A 16 -6.82 -0.54 -2.86
C MET A 16 -5.80 -1.59 -2.45
N THR A 17 -4.55 -1.35 -2.78
CA THR A 17 -3.45 -2.29 -2.49
C THR A 17 -3.00 -2.20 -1.03
N LEU A 18 -2.71 -0.98 -0.57
CA LEU A 18 -2.30 -0.67 0.79
C LEU A 18 -3.07 0.57 1.26
N ASN A 19 -3.53 0.51 2.51
CA ASN A 19 -4.16 1.62 3.20
C ASN A 19 -3.13 2.40 4.00
N GLU A 20 -3.07 3.71 3.80
CA GLU A 20 -2.31 4.68 4.57
C GLU A 20 -0.86 4.27 4.89
N PRO A 21 0.01 4.08 3.87
CA PRO A 21 1.43 3.77 4.11
C PRO A 21 2.12 4.70 5.09
N GLN A 22 1.80 5.99 5.04
CA GLN A 22 2.36 7.01 5.93
C GLN A 22 2.10 6.69 7.40
N VAL A 23 0.98 6.05 7.74
CA VAL A 23 0.63 5.68 9.12
C VAL A 23 1.50 4.53 9.59
N PHE A 24 1.49 3.37 8.92
CA PHE A 24 2.25 2.23 9.43
C PHE A 24 3.77 2.38 9.23
N ILE A 25 4.24 3.19 8.27
CA ILE A 25 5.66 3.56 8.17
C ILE A 25 6.01 4.60 9.24
N GLY A 26 5.31 5.75 9.25
CA GLY A 26 5.64 6.88 10.13
C GLY A 26 5.32 6.59 11.59
N LEU A 27 4.10 6.16 11.90
CA LEU A 27 3.70 5.85 13.27
C LEU A 27 4.19 4.49 13.74
N GLY A 28 4.30 3.51 12.83
CA GLY A 28 4.67 2.13 13.20
C GLY A 28 6.17 1.83 13.22
N HIS A 29 6.93 2.40 12.28
CA HIS A 29 8.35 2.09 12.11
C HIS A 29 9.28 3.26 12.42
N GLN A 30 8.81 4.51 12.37
CA GLN A 30 9.64 5.69 12.68
C GLN A 30 9.42 6.19 14.11
N SER A 31 8.18 6.48 14.53
CA SER A 31 7.92 7.01 15.88
C SER A 31 7.65 5.93 16.94
N GLY A 32 7.26 4.72 16.51
CA GLY A 32 6.92 3.59 17.38
C GLY A 32 5.61 3.76 18.15
N LEU A 33 4.74 4.68 17.74
CA LEU A 33 3.44 4.91 18.36
C LEU A 33 2.41 3.82 18.05
N PHE A 34 2.50 3.20 16.86
CA PHE A 34 1.64 2.11 16.42
C PHE A 34 2.44 0.81 16.29
N PRO A 35 1.80 -0.38 16.26
CA PRO A 35 2.50 -1.63 15.93
C PRO A 35 3.25 -1.52 14.58
N PRO A 36 4.45 -2.11 14.45
CA PRO A 36 5.15 -2.96 15.42
C PRO A 36 5.87 -2.21 16.56
N GLY A 37 5.79 -0.88 16.63
CA GLY A 37 6.37 -0.07 17.71
C GLY A 37 7.86 0.18 17.54
N TYR A 38 8.39 0.10 16.32
CA TYR A 38 9.81 0.32 16.05
C TYR A 38 10.15 1.80 15.93
N GLN A 39 11.38 2.12 16.32
CA GLN A 39 12.00 3.43 16.14
C GLN A 39 13.23 3.26 15.25
N LEU A 40 12.98 2.96 13.98
CA LEU A 40 14.01 2.70 12.99
C LEU A 40 14.78 3.98 12.64
N ARG A 41 16.03 3.82 12.23
CA ARG A 41 16.83 4.93 11.69
C ARG A 41 16.25 5.35 10.35
N PHE A 42 16.49 6.60 9.97
CA PHE A 42 15.92 7.17 8.74
C PHE A 42 16.19 6.32 7.48
N ALA A 43 17.39 5.76 7.33
CA ALA A 43 17.72 4.88 6.21
C ALA A 43 16.81 3.62 6.15
N GLU A 44 16.48 3.04 7.31
CA GLU A 44 15.62 1.85 7.40
C GLU A 44 14.15 2.21 7.13
N VAL A 45 13.71 3.41 7.53
CA VAL A 45 12.39 3.96 7.18
C VAL A 45 12.25 4.15 5.66
N LEU A 46 13.31 4.63 4.99
CA LEU A 46 13.34 4.73 3.54
C LEU A 46 13.29 3.35 2.88
N THR A 47 13.99 2.35 3.42
CA THR A 47 13.89 0.96 2.95
C THR A 47 12.47 0.40 3.10
N ALA A 48 11.83 0.63 4.24
CA ALA A 48 10.43 0.23 4.45
C ALA A 48 9.50 0.90 3.43
N THR A 49 9.69 2.20 3.19
CA THR A 49 8.94 2.98 2.19
C THR A 49 9.13 2.42 0.78
N HIS A 50 10.36 2.10 0.39
CA HIS A 50 10.68 1.48 -0.89
C HIS A 50 9.94 0.15 -1.07
N ASN A 51 9.98 -0.71 -0.05
CA ASN A 51 9.32 -2.02 -0.09
C ASN A 51 7.80 -1.89 -0.21
N VAL A 52 7.18 -0.91 0.44
CA VAL A 52 5.75 -0.61 0.31
C VAL A 52 5.40 -0.21 -1.12
N LEU A 53 6.17 0.70 -1.72
CA LEU A 53 5.94 1.13 -3.10
C LEU A 53 6.17 -0.03 -4.11
N LEU A 54 7.17 -0.88 -3.86
CA LEU A 54 7.42 -2.07 -4.66
C LEU A 54 6.27 -3.09 -4.54
N ALA A 55 5.76 -3.30 -3.31
CA ALA A 55 4.60 -4.17 -3.07
C ALA A 55 3.34 -3.63 -3.77
N HIS A 56 3.10 -2.31 -3.72
CA HIS A 56 2.04 -1.67 -4.50
C HIS A 56 2.17 -1.95 -6.00
N GLY A 57 3.35 -1.71 -6.59
CA GLY A 57 3.59 -1.93 -8.01
C GLY A 57 3.37 -3.39 -8.43
N LYS A 58 3.87 -4.35 -7.65
CA LYS A 58 3.65 -5.78 -7.89
C LYS A 58 2.17 -6.15 -7.79
N ALA A 59 1.47 -5.66 -6.76
CA ALA A 59 0.05 -5.92 -6.59
C ALA A 59 -0.79 -5.33 -7.75
N VAL A 60 -0.48 -4.13 -8.22
CA VAL A 60 -1.11 -3.52 -9.40
C VAL A 60 -0.95 -4.40 -10.64
N GLN A 61 0.26 -4.91 -10.90
CA GLN A 61 0.52 -5.82 -12.02
C GLN A 61 -0.32 -7.11 -11.89
N THR A 62 -0.32 -7.73 -10.71
CA THR A 62 -1.08 -8.95 -10.46
C THR A 62 -2.59 -8.74 -10.60
N ILE A 63 -3.14 -7.67 -10.02
CA ILE A 63 -4.58 -7.37 -10.07
C ILE A 63 -5.02 -7.13 -11.52
N ARG A 64 -4.26 -6.35 -12.29
CA ARG A 64 -4.58 -6.11 -13.70
C ARG A 64 -4.52 -7.38 -14.55
N ALA A 65 -3.51 -8.22 -14.32
CA ALA A 65 -3.32 -9.45 -15.10
C ALA A 65 -4.37 -10.54 -14.81
N HIS A 66 -4.94 -10.59 -13.60
CA HIS A 66 -5.79 -11.70 -13.17
C HIS A 66 -7.24 -11.31 -12.87
N SER A 67 -7.64 -10.06 -13.12
CA SER A 67 -9.03 -9.64 -12.92
C SER A 67 -9.93 -10.18 -14.05
N LYS A 68 -11.04 -10.83 -13.68
CA LYS A 68 -12.06 -11.32 -14.61
C LYS A 68 -12.76 -10.21 -15.38
N THR A 69 -12.77 -8.99 -14.84
CA THR A 69 -13.42 -7.81 -15.42
C THR A 69 -12.48 -6.61 -15.38
N LYS A 70 -12.79 -5.57 -16.16
CA LYS A 70 -12.02 -4.31 -16.14
C LYS A 70 -12.01 -3.73 -14.72
N CYS A 71 -10.82 -3.52 -14.17
CA CYS A 71 -10.62 -3.03 -12.82
C CYS A 71 -9.88 -1.68 -12.78
N GLN A 72 -10.10 -0.95 -11.70
CA GLN A 72 -9.28 0.17 -11.26
C GLN A 72 -8.53 -0.26 -9.98
N VAL A 73 -7.26 0.12 -9.88
CA VAL A 73 -6.42 -0.23 -8.74
C VAL A 73 -5.55 0.94 -8.38
N GLY A 74 -5.45 1.23 -7.08
CA GLY A 74 -4.67 2.34 -6.54
C GLY A 74 -4.07 2.05 -5.17
N LEU A 75 -3.36 3.06 -4.69
CA LEU A 75 -2.91 3.19 -3.31
C LEU A 75 -3.86 4.15 -2.59
N ALA A 76 -4.13 3.93 -1.31
CA ALA A 76 -4.90 4.87 -0.49
C ALA A 76 -3.97 5.62 0.46
N PRO A 77 -3.28 6.69 0.01
CA PRO A 77 -2.41 7.48 0.87
C PRO A 77 -3.25 8.35 1.83
N VAL A 78 -2.69 8.63 3.01
CA VAL A 78 -3.14 9.76 3.83
C VAL A 78 -2.24 10.96 3.59
N GLY A 79 -2.84 12.13 3.40
CA GLY A 79 -2.15 13.40 3.25
C GLY A 79 -2.47 14.34 4.40
N ILE A 80 -1.51 15.18 4.78
CA ILE A 80 -1.76 16.32 5.67
C ILE A 80 -2.04 17.52 4.77
N VAL A 81 -3.24 18.08 4.86
CA VAL A 81 -3.56 19.35 4.21
C VAL A 81 -3.02 20.46 5.10
N SER A 82 -2.11 21.27 4.57
CA SER A 82 -1.61 22.48 5.24
C SER A 82 -2.22 23.70 4.55
N ILE A 83 -2.86 24.57 5.32
CA ILE A 83 -3.37 25.87 4.85
C ILE A 83 -2.38 26.93 5.33
N PRO A 84 -1.73 27.68 4.43
CA PRO A 84 -0.86 28.79 4.83
C PRO A 84 -1.64 29.83 5.65
N ALA A 85 -1.00 30.40 6.67
CA ALA A 85 -1.54 31.52 7.45
C ALA A 85 -1.62 32.81 6.62
#